data_AF-A0A6P2DMI2-F1
#
_entry.id   AF-A0A6P2DMI2-F1
#
_cell.length_a   1.000
_cell.length_b   1.000
_cell.length_c   1.000
_cell.angle_alpha   90.00
_cell.angle_beta   90.00
_cell.angle_gamma   90.00
#
_symmetry.space_group_name_H-M   'P 1'
#
loop_
_entity.id
_entity.type
_entity.pdbx_description
1 polymer ?
#
loop_
_entity_poly.entity_id
_entity_poly.type
_entity_poly.pdbx_seq_one_letter_code
_entity_poly.pdbx_strand_id
1 'polypeptide(L)'
;MRWLLSALILALPVSLLAADTPPNVLVVITDDQGFGDLGAHGNPILKTPNLDTFAKESVWLKNFYVSPVCSPTRASLLTGLYNYRTGVVDTYLGRSLMRPDVKTLPQHLAATGYRTGLFGKWHLGDNYPLRPEDRGFQQTLWSAGGGLAQPSDPPDADPKTAYFDPVLKQNGAAVKTKGYCTDVFTSAAVKFITTESDKSFFAFVAFNAPHAPYQVPDAFAAKYAKLDLTEKNFPKTGQPWTVPKLNTDEIAKAYGMIENIDTNFAALMRALEDKKLKDNTIVVFLTDNGPGGVRWNAGLRNRKGTVYEGGIRVPCYVRYPAKVRGGQAIDTPLAHIDITPTLLELCGTNSGAAFDGRSFARQLANTPGNWPGRTLFVQWHRGDEPEKYRAFAARGPKYKLVQSAGVAPNAKWAPKYELFDIAADPFEEKDLAADKPEEVAQLKREYEAWFTDVTKKGFEPPRIVVGSEKENPVCLSRQDWRGPKAGWNADSEGHWEVEIARAGRYKVTFHAPGKLERGTMSTSGELFDVQAKGTDSISMEANLPAGSTRLSANVTFDKGNRAVTHLTLEYLGPAKK
;
A
#
# COMPACT_ATOMS: atom_id res chain seq x y z
N MET A 1 -69.71 23.09 39.89
CA MET A 1 -69.38 22.43 38.60
C MET A 1 -67.95 22.79 38.22
N ARG A 2 -66.96 21.96 38.58
CA ARG A 2 -65.58 22.04 38.10
C ARG A 2 -65.05 20.61 38.01
N TRP A 3 -64.84 20.15 36.79
CA TRP A 3 -64.26 18.85 36.45
C TRP A 3 -62.74 18.92 36.64
N LEU A 4 -62.18 18.03 37.45
CA LEU A 4 -60.73 17.79 37.52
C LEU A 4 -60.41 16.59 36.63
N LEU A 5 -59.81 16.86 35.47
CA LEU A 5 -59.22 15.86 34.58
C LEU A 5 -57.87 15.44 35.14
N SER A 6 -57.78 14.19 35.62
CA SER A 6 -56.52 13.53 35.95
C SER A 6 -55.86 13.05 34.64
N ALA A 7 -54.77 13.70 34.23
CA ALA A 7 -53.94 13.25 33.12
C ALA A 7 -53.08 12.06 33.57
N LEU A 8 -53.37 10.88 33.03
CA LEU A 8 -52.59 9.66 33.20
C LEU A 8 -51.36 9.74 32.26
N ILE A 9 -50.20 10.07 32.81
CA ILE A 9 -48.93 10.01 32.07
C ILE A 9 -48.52 8.53 31.97
N LEU A 10 -48.75 7.91 30.81
CA LEU A 10 -48.13 6.63 30.47
C LEU A 10 -46.62 6.86 30.29
N ALA A 11 -45.83 6.42 31.26
CA ALA A 11 -44.39 6.26 31.10
C ALA A 11 -44.13 5.09 30.13
N LEU A 12 -43.84 5.40 28.87
CA LEU A 12 -43.27 4.44 27.93
C LEU A 12 -41.88 4.03 28.46
N PRO A 13 -41.57 2.73 28.55
CA PRO A 13 -40.22 2.30 28.89
C PRO A 13 -39.29 2.73 27.76
N VAL A 14 -38.39 3.66 28.05
CA VAL A 14 -37.23 3.93 27.22
C VAL A 14 -36.42 2.64 27.22
N SER A 15 -36.40 1.94 26.08
CA SER A 15 -35.48 0.84 25.82
C SER A 15 -34.05 1.39 25.78
N LEU A 16 -33.48 1.63 26.97
CA LEU A 16 -32.05 1.68 27.18
C LEU A 16 -31.52 0.26 27.05
N LEU A 17 -30.73 0.05 25.98
CA LEU A 17 -29.68 -0.96 25.77
C LEU A 17 -29.66 -1.38 24.29
N ALA A 18 -29.40 -0.44 23.39
CA ALA A 18 -28.60 -0.82 22.23
C ALA A 18 -27.20 -1.05 22.79
N ALA A 19 -26.76 -2.31 22.87
CA ALA A 19 -25.34 -2.58 22.98
C ALA A 19 -24.66 -1.81 21.84
N ASP A 20 -23.74 -0.89 22.14
CA ASP A 20 -23.00 -0.11 21.15
C ASP A 20 -22.45 -1.07 20.09
N THR A 21 -23.11 -1.17 18.94
CA THR A 21 -22.66 -2.06 17.86
C THR A 21 -21.27 -1.58 17.43
N PRO A 22 -20.25 -2.45 17.41
CA PRO A 22 -18.92 -2.05 16.99
C PRO A 22 -18.97 -1.34 15.64
N PRO A 23 -18.23 -0.23 15.44
CA PRO A 23 -18.32 0.52 14.21
C PRO A 23 -17.84 -0.32 13.02
N ASN A 24 -18.43 -0.06 11.85
CA ASN A 24 -17.80 -0.49 10.62
C ASN A 24 -16.54 0.34 10.36
N VAL A 25 -15.63 -0.20 9.55
CA VAL A 25 -14.39 0.49 9.17
C VAL A 25 -14.22 0.42 7.66
N LEU A 26 -14.07 1.58 7.02
CA LEU A 26 -13.69 1.73 5.62
C LEU A 26 -12.37 2.50 5.56
N VAL A 27 -11.32 1.87 5.07
CA VAL A 27 -10.06 2.54 4.77
C VAL A 27 -9.92 2.60 3.25
N VAL A 28 -9.81 3.81 2.71
CA VAL A 28 -9.55 4.07 1.30
C VAL A 28 -8.13 4.62 1.17
N ILE A 29 -7.30 3.91 0.42
CA ILE A 29 -5.93 4.33 0.09
C ILE A 29 -5.72 4.40 -1.41
N THR A 30 -5.07 5.45 -1.88
CA THR A 30 -4.67 5.62 -3.29
C THR A 30 -3.16 5.48 -3.45
N ASP A 31 -2.72 5.15 -4.65
CA ASP A 31 -1.34 4.79 -4.97
C ASP A 31 -0.70 5.88 -5.81
N ASP A 32 0.35 6.51 -5.30
CA ASP A 32 1.07 7.63 -5.95
C ASP A 32 0.26 8.91 -6.12
N GLN A 33 -0.81 9.13 -5.36
CA GLN A 33 -1.48 10.43 -5.27
C GLN A 33 -0.73 11.33 -4.26
N GLY A 34 -0.33 12.52 -4.70
CA GLY A 34 0.43 13.46 -3.89
C GLY A 34 -0.43 14.33 -2.98
N PHE A 35 0.22 15.08 -2.10
CA PHE A 35 -0.45 16.04 -1.21
C PHE A 35 -1.15 17.15 -1.99
N GLY A 36 -0.52 17.62 -3.07
CA GLY A 36 -1.10 18.64 -3.96
C GLY A 36 -2.20 18.13 -4.91
N ASP A 37 -2.51 16.83 -4.92
CA ASP A 37 -3.50 16.24 -5.85
C ASP A 37 -4.95 16.31 -5.31
N LEU A 38 -5.29 17.37 -4.57
CA LEU A 38 -6.64 17.62 -4.05
C LEU A 38 -6.95 19.11 -4.08
N GLY A 39 -8.20 19.44 -4.42
CA GLY A 39 -8.71 20.82 -4.30
C GLY A 39 -8.62 21.33 -2.87
N ALA A 40 -8.87 20.48 -1.87
CA ALA A 40 -8.69 20.76 -0.44
C ALA A 40 -7.27 21.17 -0.03
N HIS A 41 -6.26 20.85 -0.86
CA HIS A 41 -4.87 21.26 -0.65
C HIS A 41 -4.42 22.38 -1.60
N GLY A 42 -5.37 23.05 -2.26
CA GLY A 42 -5.14 24.25 -3.05
C GLY A 42 -4.85 24.00 -4.53
N ASN A 43 -5.12 22.80 -5.06
CA ASN A 43 -4.93 22.55 -6.49
C ASN A 43 -5.93 23.39 -7.30
N PRO A 44 -5.48 24.33 -8.14
CA PRO A 44 -6.39 25.25 -8.84
C PRO A 44 -7.09 24.58 -10.03
N ILE A 45 -6.54 23.47 -10.53
CA ILE A 45 -6.94 22.84 -11.79
C ILE A 45 -7.75 21.56 -11.55
N LEU A 46 -7.19 20.63 -10.78
CA LEU A 46 -7.79 19.33 -10.51
C LEU A 46 -9.12 19.47 -9.74
N LYS A 47 -10.13 18.68 -10.12
CA LYS A 47 -11.46 18.72 -9.48
C LYS A 47 -11.70 17.43 -8.69
N THR A 48 -11.79 17.57 -7.37
CA THR A 48 -12.05 16.47 -6.42
C THR A 48 -13.19 16.82 -5.45
N PRO A 49 -14.38 17.19 -5.94
CA PRO A 49 -15.45 17.74 -5.10
C PRO A 49 -15.91 16.80 -3.99
N ASN A 50 -15.89 15.48 -4.20
CA ASN A 50 -16.35 14.52 -3.20
C ASN A 50 -15.32 14.35 -2.07
N LEU A 51 -14.04 14.23 -2.42
CA LEU A 51 -12.94 14.20 -1.46
C LEU A 51 -12.79 15.54 -0.74
N ASP A 52 -13.00 16.67 -1.43
CA ASP A 52 -12.96 18.00 -0.82
C ASP A 52 -14.10 18.19 0.20
N THR A 53 -15.29 17.66 -0.11
CA THR A 53 -16.42 17.66 0.83
C THR A 53 -16.13 16.73 2.00
N PHE A 54 -15.63 15.53 1.75
CA PHE A 54 -15.24 14.59 2.80
C PHE A 54 -14.16 15.18 3.73
N ALA A 55 -13.16 15.87 3.18
CA ALA A 55 -12.14 16.55 3.95
C ALA A 55 -12.73 17.58 4.92
N LYS A 56 -13.72 18.38 4.47
CA LYS A 56 -14.43 19.36 5.33
C LYS A 56 -15.26 18.71 6.43
N GLU A 57 -15.83 17.53 6.15
CA GLU A 57 -16.64 16.76 7.12
C GLU A 57 -15.78 15.90 8.07
N SER A 58 -14.48 15.78 7.82
CA SER A 58 -13.58 14.89 8.56
C SER A 58 -12.74 15.63 9.59
N VAL A 59 -12.04 14.87 10.41
CA VAL A 59 -10.84 15.34 11.11
C VAL A 59 -9.66 15.25 10.15
N TRP A 60 -8.98 16.36 9.88
CA TRP A 60 -7.78 16.38 9.06
C TRP A 60 -6.52 16.16 9.91
N LEU A 61 -5.74 15.13 9.61
CA LEU A 61 -4.43 14.91 10.22
C LEU A 61 -3.39 15.69 9.42
N LYS A 62 -3.09 16.93 9.86
CA LYS A 62 -2.32 17.90 9.06
C LYS A 62 -0.88 17.47 8.83
N ASN A 63 -0.27 16.83 9.82
CA ASN A 63 1.12 16.37 9.82
C ASN A 63 1.16 14.84 9.87
N PHE A 64 0.63 14.19 8.82
CA PHE A 64 0.57 12.74 8.70
C PHE A 64 1.64 12.20 7.76
N TYR A 65 2.44 11.25 8.26
CA TYR A 65 3.64 10.75 7.59
C TYR A 65 3.55 9.28 7.20
N VAL A 66 4.01 8.97 6.00
CA VAL A 66 4.11 7.63 5.39
C VAL A 66 5.55 7.30 5.02
N SER A 67 5.82 6.06 4.62
CA SER A 67 7.07 5.73 3.94
C SER A 67 7.08 6.36 2.54
N PRO A 68 8.24 6.60 1.93
CA PRO A 68 8.31 7.30 0.64
C PRO A 68 7.92 6.41 -0.55
N VAL A 69 7.46 5.17 -0.29
CA VAL A 69 7.06 4.18 -1.28
C VAL A 69 5.99 3.23 -0.72
N CYS A 70 5.25 2.60 -1.63
CA CYS A 70 3.99 1.89 -1.38
C CYS A 70 4.08 0.67 -0.44
N SER A 71 4.94 -0.33 -0.69
CA SER A 71 4.96 -1.56 0.16
C SER A 71 5.32 -1.28 1.61
N PRO A 72 6.39 -0.50 1.93
CA PRO A 72 6.68 -0.07 3.30
C PRO A 72 5.50 0.63 3.98
N THR A 73 4.81 1.56 3.30
CA THR A 73 3.63 2.22 3.87
C THR A 73 2.51 1.23 4.15
N ARG A 74 2.19 0.34 3.20
CA ARG A 74 1.10 -0.65 3.34
C ARG A 74 1.37 -1.62 4.48
N ALA A 75 2.61 -2.09 4.61
CA ALA A 75 3.02 -2.99 5.69
C ALA A 75 2.84 -2.31 7.05
N SER A 76 3.34 -1.09 7.20
CA SER A 76 3.26 -0.33 8.45
C SER A 76 1.82 0.07 8.80
N LEU A 77 1.03 0.47 7.80
CA LEU A 77 -0.39 0.83 7.96
C LEU A 77 -1.21 -0.32 8.54
N LEU A 78 -1.03 -1.52 7.98
CA LEU A 78 -1.81 -2.70 8.33
C LEU A 78 -1.30 -3.46 9.56
N THR A 79 -0.14 -3.11 10.10
CA THR A 79 0.45 -3.82 11.24
C THR A 79 0.66 -2.93 12.46
N GLY A 80 0.71 -1.61 12.28
CA GLY A 80 1.08 -0.66 13.32
C GLY A 80 2.56 -0.74 13.74
N LEU A 81 3.39 -1.38 12.93
CA LEU A 81 4.83 -1.57 13.13
C LEU A 81 5.61 -0.83 12.05
N TYR A 82 6.85 -0.43 12.34
CA TYR A 82 7.76 0.01 11.28
C TYR A 82 8.02 -1.13 10.27
N ASN A 83 8.03 -0.79 8.98
CA ASN A 83 8.21 -1.73 7.87
C ASN A 83 9.43 -2.65 8.01
N TYR A 84 10.52 -2.17 8.62
CA TYR A 84 11.69 -3.02 8.85
C TYR A 84 11.42 -4.19 9.81
N ARG A 85 10.55 -4.02 10.81
CA ARG A 85 10.12 -5.15 11.66
C ARG A 85 9.28 -6.18 10.91
N THR A 86 8.59 -5.74 9.85
CA THR A 86 7.75 -6.59 9.02
C THR A 86 8.53 -7.33 7.94
N GLY A 87 9.83 -7.03 7.79
CA GLY A 87 10.71 -7.57 6.74
C GLY A 87 10.59 -6.84 5.40
N VAL A 88 9.68 -5.88 5.28
CA VAL A 88 9.48 -5.11 4.04
C VAL A 88 10.48 -3.97 3.98
N VAL A 89 11.38 -4.02 3.00
CA VAL A 89 12.47 -3.04 2.85
C VAL A 89 12.36 -2.22 1.57
N ASP A 90 11.71 -2.76 0.54
CA ASP A 90 11.56 -2.12 -0.78
C ASP A 90 10.33 -2.68 -1.52
N THR A 91 10.11 -2.28 -2.78
CA THR A 91 8.85 -2.53 -3.52
C THR A 91 8.88 -3.69 -4.51
N TYR A 92 10.01 -4.37 -4.70
CA TYR A 92 10.19 -5.37 -5.74
C TYR A 92 11.41 -6.25 -5.50
N LEU A 93 11.55 -7.30 -6.30
CA LEU A 93 12.57 -8.35 -6.17
C LEU A 93 12.52 -8.99 -4.78
N GLY A 94 11.32 -9.42 -4.38
CA GLY A 94 11.07 -10.11 -3.11
C GLY A 94 11.21 -9.23 -1.87
N ARG A 95 11.49 -7.93 -2.02
CA ARG A 95 11.66 -6.97 -0.90
C ARG A 95 10.36 -6.41 -0.35
N SER A 96 9.26 -6.62 -1.08
CA SER A 96 7.89 -6.29 -0.68
C SER A 96 7.25 -7.38 0.18
N LEU A 97 7.85 -8.57 0.28
CA LEU A 97 7.28 -9.71 0.97
C LEU A 97 7.22 -9.47 2.49
N MET A 98 6.00 -9.38 3.02
CA MET A 98 5.79 -9.19 4.46
C MET A 98 5.92 -10.51 5.20
N ARG A 99 6.60 -10.50 6.36
CA ARG A 99 6.79 -11.70 7.18
C ARG A 99 5.46 -12.33 7.61
N PRO A 100 5.29 -13.65 7.46
CA PRO A 100 4.01 -14.29 7.71
C PRO A 100 3.63 -14.39 9.19
N ASP A 101 4.56 -14.19 10.12
CA ASP A 101 4.31 -14.21 11.56
C ASP A 101 3.85 -12.84 12.11
N VAL A 102 3.90 -11.78 11.30
CA VAL A 102 3.40 -10.46 11.68
C VAL A 102 1.88 -10.41 11.48
N LYS A 103 1.15 -10.18 12.58
CA LYS A 103 -0.30 -10.06 12.55
C LYS A 103 -0.72 -8.71 11.94
N THR A 104 -1.74 -8.76 11.10
CA THR A 104 -2.32 -7.59 10.44
C THR A 104 -3.62 -7.14 11.13
N LEU A 105 -4.01 -5.88 10.95
CA LEU A 105 -5.29 -5.30 11.38
C LEU A 105 -6.50 -6.18 11.02
N PRO A 106 -6.69 -6.66 9.77
CA PRO A 106 -7.79 -7.55 9.46
C PRO A 106 -7.75 -8.87 10.23
N GLN A 107 -6.57 -9.42 10.56
CA GLN A 107 -6.50 -10.62 11.42
C GLN A 107 -6.97 -10.32 12.85
N HIS A 108 -6.61 -9.15 13.39
CA HIS A 108 -7.10 -8.72 14.70
C HIS A 108 -8.62 -8.51 14.72
N LEU A 109 -9.17 -7.85 13.70
CA LEU A 109 -10.62 -7.60 13.61
C LEU A 109 -11.42 -8.88 13.28
N ALA A 110 -10.92 -9.73 12.39
CA ALA A 110 -11.58 -11.01 12.08
C ALA A 110 -11.69 -11.90 13.32
N ALA A 111 -10.68 -11.87 14.21
CA ALA A 111 -10.71 -12.60 15.48
C ALA A 111 -11.80 -12.11 16.45
N THR A 112 -12.31 -10.89 16.28
CA THR A 112 -13.44 -10.33 17.05
C THR A 112 -14.77 -10.40 16.30
N GLY A 113 -14.84 -11.12 15.18
CA GLY A 113 -16.07 -11.38 14.45
C GLY A 113 -16.37 -10.42 13.30
N TYR A 114 -15.47 -9.50 12.96
CA TYR A 114 -15.64 -8.63 11.79
C TYR A 114 -15.63 -9.44 10.49
N ARG A 115 -16.42 -8.98 9.52
CA ARG A 115 -16.21 -9.32 8.11
C ARG A 115 -15.04 -8.52 7.58
N THR A 116 -14.11 -9.12 6.87
CA THR A 116 -12.93 -8.41 6.34
C THR A 116 -12.83 -8.51 4.82
N GLY A 117 -12.68 -7.38 4.14
CA GLY A 117 -12.64 -7.27 2.70
C GLY A 117 -11.44 -6.45 2.21
N LEU A 118 -10.75 -6.92 1.15
CA LEU A 118 -9.74 -6.14 0.42
C LEU A 118 -10.12 -6.01 -1.05
N PHE A 119 -10.11 -4.78 -1.56
CA PHE A 119 -10.45 -4.48 -2.94
C PHE A 119 -9.38 -3.55 -3.52
N GLY A 120 -8.51 -4.07 -4.38
CA GLY A 120 -7.41 -3.29 -4.96
C GLY A 120 -6.03 -3.88 -4.78
N LYS A 121 -5.01 -3.02 -4.78
CA LYS A 121 -3.60 -3.40 -4.68
C LYS A 121 -3.25 -3.95 -3.29
N TRP A 122 -2.60 -5.11 -3.26
CA TRP A 122 -2.06 -5.70 -2.03
C TRP A 122 -0.61 -5.31 -1.78
N HIS A 123 0.30 -5.80 -2.64
CA HIS A 123 1.73 -5.51 -2.67
C HIS A 123 2.54 -5.89 -1.42
N LEU A 124 2.14 -6.96 -0.73
CA LEU A 124 2.85 -7.53 0.42
C LEU A 124 3.16 -9.04 0.28
N GLY A 125 3.02 -9.56 -0.94
CA GLY A 125 3.33 -10.94 -1.34
C GLY A 125 2.21 -11.57 -2.17
N ASP A 126 2.58 -12.21 -3.27
CA ASP A 126 1.61 -12.66 -4.29
C ASP A 126 1.16 -14.12 -4.13
N ASN A 127 1.86 -14.88 -3.27
CA ASN A 127 1.69 -16.31 -3.06
C ASN A 127 1.56 -16.67 -1.57
N TYR A 128 1.01 -17.84 -1.29
CA TYR A 128 0.85 -18.41 0.04
C TYR A 128 2.22 -18.52 0.75
N PRO A 129 2.33 -18.11 2.03
CA PRO A 129 1.27 -17.69 2.97
C PRO A 129 1.07 -16.16 3.09
N LEU A 130 1.32 -15.42 2.01
CA LEU A 130 1.47 -13.96 2.02
C LEU A 130 0.29 -13.20 1.37
N ARG A 131 -0.64 -13.90 0.72
CA ARG A 131 -1.77 -13.29 -0.03
C ARG A 131 -2.78 -12.66 0.93
N PRO A 132 -3.59 -11.67 0.50
CA PRO A 132 -4.61 -11.05 1.34
C PRO A 132 -5.49 -12.03 2.12
N GLU A 133 -5.94 -13.10 1.47
CA GLU A 133 -6.76 -14.17 2.08
C GLU A 133 -6.03 -14.97 3.17
N ASP A 134 -4.71 -15.05 3.10
CA ASP A 134 -3.88 -15.64 4.16
C ASP A 134 -3.61 -14.63 5.29
N ARG A 135 -3.75 -13.33 4.98
CA ARG A 135 -3.46 -12.20 5.89
C ARG A 135 -4.71 -11.60 6.51
N GLY A 136 -5.78 -12.39 6.64
CA GLY A 136 -6.97 -12.06 7.42
C GLY A 136 -8.11 -11.42 6.65
N PHE A 137 -8.00 -11.25 5.33
CA PHE A 137 -9.12 -10.79 4.50
C PHE A 137 -9.98 -11.96 4.03
N GLN A 138 -11.24 -12.00 4.42
CA GLN A 138 -12.15 -13.11 4.08
C GLN A 138 -12.71 -12.99 2.67
N GLN A 139 -12.80 -11.76 2.13
CA GLN A 139 -13.28 -11.49 0.77
C GLN A 139 -12.27 -10.59 0.06
N THR A 140 -11.83 -10.99 -1.13
CA THR A 140 -10.75 -10.27 -1.81
C THR A 140 -11.05 -10.14 -3.30
N LEU A 141 -10.75 -8.98 -3.88
CA LEU A 141 -10.58 -8.78 -5.32
C LEU A 141 -9.38 -7.86 -5.52
N TRP A 142 -8.25 -8.40 -5.96
CA TRP A 142 -6.98 -7.70 -5.85
C TRP A 142 -6.05 -7.93 -7.04
N SER A 143 -5.12 -6.99 -7.25
CA SER A 143 -4.03 -7.13 -8.22
C SER A 143 -2.74 -7.54 -7.52
N ALA A 144 -2.02 -8.47 -8.15
CA ALA A 144 -0.70 -8.91 -7.72
C ALA A 144 0.37 -7.84 -7.99
N GLY A 145 1.51 -7.92 -7.32
CA GLY A 145 2.65 -7.02 -7.53
C GLY A 145 2.41 -5.60 -7.05
N GLY A 146 3.20 -4.67 -7.61
CA GLY A 146 3.24 -3.27 -7.18
C GLY A 146 2.40 -2.30 -7.99
N GLY A 147 1.60 -2.79 -8.93
CA GLY A 147 0.83 -2.01 -9.87
C GLY A 147 0.49 -2.87 -11.08
N LEU A 148 -0.20 -2.28 -12.05
CA LEU A 148 -0.54 -2.92 -13.31
C LEU A 148 0.56 -2.65 -14.36
N ALA A 149 0.60 -3.45 -15.41
CA ALA A 149 1.68 -3.55 -16.39
C ALA A 149 3.05 -3.88 -15.77
N GLN A 150 3.06 -4.74 -14.74
CA GLN A 150 4.27 -5.14 -13.99
C GLN A 150 4.49 -6.65 -14.05
N PRO A 151 5.66 -7.17 -13.60
CA PRO A 151 5.97 -8.59 -13.79
C PRO A 151 5.05 -9.59 -13.11
N SER A 152 4.21 -9.19 -12.15
CA SER A 152 3.19 -10.06 -11.55
C SER A 152 1.88 -10.13 -12.34
N ASP A 153 1.71 -9.30 -13.37
CA ASP A 153 0.56 -9.44 -14.26
C ASP A 153 0.61 -10.79 -14.98
N PRO A 154 -0.56 -11.34 -15.34
CA PRO A 154 -0.61 -12.59 -16.09
C PRO A 154 0.29 -12.57 -17.33
N PRO A 155 0.91 -13.71 -17.68
CA PRO A 155 1.84 -13.78 -18.81
C PRO A 155 1.31 -13.23 -20.15
N ASP A 156 0.00 -13.26 -20.35
CA ASP A 156 -0.72 -12.84 -21.55
C ASP A 156 -1.33 -11.43 -21.46
N ALA A 157 -1.10 -10.69 -20.38
CA ALA A 157 -1.61 -9.34 -20.21
C ALA A 157 -0.93 -8.35 -21.17
N ASP A 158 -1.73 -7.49 -21.83
CA ASP A 158 -1.20 -6.37 -22.61
C ASP A 158 -0.91 -5.17 -21.69
N PRO A 159 0.37 -4.77 -21.51
CA PRO A 159 0.71 -3.63 -20.66
C PRO A 159 0.10 -2.30 -21.12
N LYS A 160 -0.32 -2.17 -22.38
CA LYS A 160 -0.92 -0.94 -22.93
C LYS A 160 -2.38 -0.74 -22.51
N THR A 161 -3.03 -1.81 -22.07
CA THR A 161 -4.43 -1.79 -21.63
C THR A 161 -4.60 -2.37 -20.23
N ALA A 162 -3.51 -2.47 -19.45
CA ALA A 162 -3.51 -3.15 -18.16
C ALA A 162 -4.57 -2.64 -17.17
N TYR A 163 -4.99 -1.38 -17.27
CA TYR A 163 -6.08 -0.81 -16.46
C TYR A 163 -7.51 -1.15 -16.93
N PHE A 164 -7.68 -1.80 -18.09
CA PHE A 164 -8.96 -2.10 -18.71
C PHE A 164 -9.15 -3.60 -18.87
N ASP A 165 -10.31 -4.10 -18.43
CA ASP A 165 -10.63 -5.53 -18.40
C ASP A 165 -9.52 -6.41 -17.76
N PRO A 166 -8.93 -5.99 -16.62
CA PRO A 166 -7.79 -6.70 -16.04
C PRO A 166 -8.18 -8.09 -15.56
N VAL A 167 -7.20 -9.00 -15.57
CA VAL A 167 -7.28 -10.26 -14.84
C VAL A 167 -6.79 -9.99 -13.41
N LEU A 168 -7.67 -10.23 -12.43
CA LEU A 168 -7.44 -9.98 -11.01
C LEU A 168 -7.50 -11.30 -10.22
N LYS A 169 -7.14 -11.27 -8.94
CA LYS A 169 -7.30 -12.40 -8.02
C LYS A 169 -8.52 -12.19 -7.13
N GLN A 170 -9.48 -13.12 -7.16
CA GLN A 170 -10.63 -13.17 -6.26
C GLN A 170 -10.49 -14.37 -5.32
N ASN A 171 -10.28 -14.11 -4.02
CA ASN A 171 -10.04 -15.15 -3.02
C ASN A 171 -9.00 -16.21 -3.46
N GLY A 172 -7.92 -15.73 -4.09
CA GLY A 172 -6.81 -16.55 -4.58
C GLY A 172 -6.95 -17.09 -6.01
N ALA A 173 -8.16 -17.08 -6.59
CA ALA A 173 -8.39 -17.54 -7.96
C ALA A 173 -8.29 -16.39 -8.98
N ALA A 174 -7.69 -16.63 -10.14
CA ALA A 174 -7.67 -15.65 -11.21
C ALA A 174 -9.07 -15.45 -11.83
N VAL A 175 -9.47 -14.20 -12.05
CA VAL A 175 -10.77 -13.81 -12.62
C VAL A 175 -10.55 -12.71 -13.65
N LYS A 176 -11.04 -12.94 -14.88
CA LYS A 176 -11.11 -11.91 -15.91
C LYS A 176 -12.25 -10.95 -15.60
N THR A 177 -11.94 -9.68 -15.45
CA THR A 177 -12.95 -8.64 -15.15
C THR A 177 -13.26 -7.80 -16.38
N LYS A 178 -14.24 -6.89 -16.24
CA LYS A 178 -14.66 -5.98 -17.31
C LYS A 178 -14.78 -4.56 -16.77
N GLY A 179 -14.26 -3.59 -17.52
CA GLY A 179 -14.27 -2.16 -17.19
C GLY A 179 -12.91 -1.65 -16.71
N TYR A 180 -12.91 -0.39 -16.27
CA TYR A 180 -11.73 0.26 -15.72
C TYR A 180 -11.45 -0.25 -14.29
N CYS A 181 -10.18 -0.54 -13.99
CA CYS A 181 -9.78 -1.26 -12.78
C CYS A 181 -10.28 -0.61 -11.47
N THR A 182 -10.20 0.72 -11.35
CA THR A 182 -10.71 1.48 -10.19
C THR A 182 -12.21 1.29 -9.99
N ASP A 183 -12.99 1.25 -11.09
CA ASP A 183 -14.44 1.05 -11.05
C ASP A 183 -14.80 -0.38 -10.64
N VAL A 184 -14.00 -1.36 -11.11
CA VAL A 184 -14.15 -2.78 -10.76
C VAL A 184 -13.92 -3.00 -9.26
N PHE A 185 -12.84 -2.45 -8.69
CA PHE A 185 -12.59 -2.53 -7.24
C PHE A 185 -13.70 -1.86 -6.42
N THR A 186 -14.16 -0.69 -6.86
CA THR A 186 -15.25 0.03 -6.19
C THR A 186 -16.54 -0.76 -6.20
N SER A 187 -16.90 -1.35 -7.33
CA SER A 187 -18.10 -2.19 -7.46
C SER A 187 -18.06 -3.39 -6.50
N ALA A 188 -16.90 -4.05 -6.38
CA ALA A 188 -16.71 -5.16 -5.45
C ALA A 188 -16.79 -4.71 -3.98
N ALA A 189 -16.19 -3.56 -3.65
CA ALA A 189 -16.25 -2.98 -2.30
C ALA A 189 -17.68 -2.56 -1.92
N VAL A 190 -18.42 -1.89 -2.82
CA VAL A 190 -19.83 -1.54 -2.61
C VAL A 190 -20.66 -2.79 -2.37
N LYS A 191 -20.47 -3.85 -3.16
CA LYS A 191 -21.16 -5.14 -2.94
C LYS A 191 -20.89 -5.71 -1.55
N PHE A 192 -19.63 -5.68 -1.09
CA PHE A 192 -19.26 -6.17 0.24
C PHE A 192 -19.87 -5.35 1.38
N ILE A 193 -19.83 -4.02 1.26
CA ILE A 193 -20.38 -3.08 2.24
C ILE A 193 -21.89 -3.23 2.33
N THR A 194 -22.58 -3.41 1.20
CA THR A 194 -24.04 -3.44 1.12
C THR A 194 -24.66 -4.83 1.35
N THR A 195 -23.83 -5.85 1.56
CA THR A 195 -24.30 -7.20 1.92
C THR A 195 -24.89 -7.18 3.33
N GLU A 196 -26.16 -7.58 3.45
CA GLU A 196 -26.89 -7.66 4.74
C GLU A 196 -26.16 -8.58 5.71
N SER A 197 -25.90 -8.08 6.92
CA SER A 197 -25.19 -8.83 7.96
C SER A 197 -25.35 -8.14 9.32
N ASP A 198 -25.48 -8.95 10.38
CA ASP A 198 -25.42 -8.46 11.77
C ASP A 198 -23.98 -8.17 12.25
N LYS A 199 -22.98 -8.49 11.41
CA LYS A 199 -21.56 -8.29 11.72
C LYS A 199 -21.03 -7.01 11.09
N SER A 200 -20.30 -6.24 11.89
CA SER A 200 -19.52 -5.10 11.42
C SER A 200 -18.47 -5.53 10.39
N PHE A 201 -18.11 -4.65 9.47
CA PHE A 201 -17.11 -4.92 8.45
C PHE A 201 -15.86 -4.06 8.60
N PHE A 202 -14.75 -4.57 8.08
CA PHE A 202 -13.55 -3.84 7.72
C PHE A 202 -13.33 -3.98 6.21
N ALA A 203 -13.44 -2.87 5.48
CA ALA A 203 -13.20 -2.78 4.05
C ALA A 203 -11.92 -1.98 3.81
N PHE A 204 -10.91 -2.60 3.19
CA PHE A 204 -9.69 -1.96 2.74
C PHE A 204 -9.75 -1.78 1.23
N VAL A 205 -10.10 -0.59 0.78
CA VAL A 205 -10.18 -0.23 -0.64
C VAL A 205 -8.88 0.44 -1.04
N ALA A 206 -8.06 -0.26 -1.80
CA ALA A 206 -6.68 0.12 -2.09
C ALA A 206 -6.50 0.37 -3.58
N PHE A 207 -6.97 1.53 -4.06
CA PHE A 207 -6.84 1.88 -5.46
C PHE A 207 -5.37 1.90 -5.89
N ASN A 208 -5.08 1.28 -7.03
CA ASN A 208 -3.79 1.34 -7.70
C ASN A 208 -3.64 2.63 -8.52
N ALA A 209 -4.71 3.37 -8.76
CA ALA A 209 -4.65 4.71 -9.33
C ALA A 209 -4.17 5.74 -8.28
N PRO A 210 -3.52 6.85 -8.71
CA PRO A 210 -3.10 7.18 -10.08
C PRO A 210 -1.70 6.64 -10.49
N HIS A 211 -1.20 5.54 -9.92
CA HIS A 211 0.11 4.98 -10.26
C HIS A 211 0.26 4.69 -11.77
N ALA A 212 1.47 4.90 -12.31
CA ALA A 212 1.77 4.59 -13.70
C ALA A 212 1.60 3.08 -14.03
N PRO A 213 1.32 2.70 -15.30
CA PRO A 213 1.12 3.56 -16.46
C PRO A 213 -0.15 4.40 -16.33
N TYR A 214 -0.11 5.67 -16.78
CA TYR A 214 -1.26 6.57 -16.69
C TYR A 214 -2.31 6.25 -17.76
N GLN A 215 -3.12 5.25 -17.48
CA GLN A 215 -4.22 4.78 -18.32
C GLN A 215 -5.54 5.11 -17.64
N VAL A 216 -6.44 5.79 -18.36
CA VAL A 216 -7.74 6.26 -17.86
C VAL A 216 -8.68 6.42 -19.06
N PRO A 217 -10.01 6.25 -18.91
CA PRO A 217 -10.92 6.53 -20.02
C PRO A 217 -10.69 7.94 -20.59
N ASP A 218 -10.64 8.05 -21.93
CA ASP A 218 -10.26 9.28 -22.63
C ASP A 218 -11.04 10.52 -22.18
N ALA A 219 -12.32 10.33 -21.86
CA ALA A 219 -13.19 11.40 -21.39
C ALA A 219 -12.68 12.11 -20.12
N PHE A 220 -11.95 11.41 -19.24
CA PHE A 220 -11.34 12.03 -18.05
C PHE A 220 -10.08 12.81 -18.43
N ALA A 221 -9.14 12.21 -19.17
CA ALA A 221 -7.89 12.87 -19.55
C ALA A 221 -8.10 14.07 -20.48
N ALA A 222 -9.07 13.99 -21.42
CA ALA A 222 -9.35 15.02 -22.41
C ALA A 222 -9.80 16.36 -21.81
N LYS A 223 -10.36 16.36 -20.59
CA LYS A 223 -10.71 17.59 -19.87
C LYS A 223 -9.46 18.37 -19.48
N TYR A 224 -8.50 17.69 -18.88
CA TYR A 224 -7.25 18.29 -18.40
C TYR A 224 -6.26 18.59 -19.52
N ALA A 225 -6.24 17.78 -20.58
CA ALA A 225 -5.36 17.99 -21.73
C ALA A 225 -5.60 19.34 -22.46
N LYS A 226 -6.79 19.94 -22.28
CA LYS A 226 -7.14 21.25 -22.84
C LYS A 226 -6.76 22.43 -21.95
N LEU A 227 -6.30 22.17 -20.73
CA LEU A 227 -5.90 23.19 -19.77
C LEU A 227 -4.40 23.45 -19.86
N ASP A 228 -3.97 24.64 -19.47
CA ASP A 228 -2.54 24.92 -19.31
C ASP A 228 -2.05 24.32 -17.98
N LEU A 229 -1.39 23.18 -18.08
CA LEU A 229 -0.82 22.41 -16.97
C LEU A 229 0.65 22.78 -16.70
N THR A 230 1.13 23.90 -17.24
CA THR A 230 2.47 24.41 -16.93
C THR A 230 2.50 25.07 -15.56
N GLU A 231 3.71 25.27 -15.03
CA GLU A 231 3.94 25.88 -13.71
C GLU A 231 3.26 27.25 -13.54
N LYS A 232 2.96 27.94 -14.65
CA LYS A 232 2.32 29.27 -14.67
C LYS A 232 0.94 29.29 -13.99
N ASN A 233 0.20 28.18 -14.05
CA ASN A 233 -1.14 28.09 -13.49
C ASN A 233 -1.20 27.50 -12.08
N PHE A 234 -0.05 27.34 -11.44
CA PHE A 234 0.03 26.85 -10.07
C PHE A 234 0.63 27.93 -9.15
N PRO A 235 0.28 27.91 -7.84
CA PRO A 235 0.90 28.79 -6.87
C PRO A 235 2.43 28.66 -6.86
N LYS A 236 3.14 29.82 -6.84
CA LYS A 236 4.59 29.90 -6.67
C LYS A 236 4.96 29.79 -5.20
N THR A 237 4.80 28.59 -4.65
CA THR A 237 5.09 28.26 -3.24
C THR A 237 6.09 27.13 -3.18
N GLY A 238 7.13 27.26 -2.35
CA GLY A 238 8.14 26.23 -2.12
C GLY A 238 8.84 25.73 -3.40
N GLN A 239 9.25 24.46 -3.40
CA GLN A 239 10.01 23.82 -4.48
C GLN A 239 9.31 22.60 -5.10
N PRO A 240 8.10 22.76 -5.70
CA PRO A 240 7.32 21.63 -6.19
C PRO A 240 7.84 21.05 -7.52
N TRP A 241 8.67 21.80 -8.25
CA TRP A 241 9.10 21.46 -9.59
C TRP A 241 10.58 21.05 -9.60
N THR A 242 10.84 19.75 -9.55
CA THR A 242 12.22 19.22 -9.48
C THR A 242 12.81 18.88 -10.86
N VAL A 243 12.17 19.30 -11.96
CA VAL A 243 12.61 18.97 -13.33
C VAL A 243 12.51 20.18 -14.26
N PRO A 244 13.32 20.25 -15.35
CA PRO A 244 13.33 21.40 -16.24
C PRO A 244 12.06 21.59 -17.08
N LYS A 245 11.29 20.52 -17.31
CA LYS A 245 10.07 20.56 -18.14
C LYS A 245 9.03 19.55 -17.64
N LEU A 246 7.82 20.02 -17.43
CA LEU A 246 6.68 19.18 -17.08
C LEU A 246 6.16 18.38 -18.28
N ASN A 247 5.80 17.13 -18.05
CA ASN A 247 5.08 16.30 -19.02
C ASN A 247 3.57 16.51 -18.83
N THR A 248 3.00 17.49 -19.53
CA THR A 248 1.60 17.87 -19.36
C THR A 248 0.62 16.77 -19.78
N ASP A 249 0.99 15.85 -20.68
CA ASP A 249 0.16 14.70 -21.04
C ASP A 249 0.03 13.69 -19.89
N GLU A 250 1.16 13.36 -19.23
CA GLU A 250 1.14 12.52 -18.03
C GLU A 250 0.36 13.18 -16.88
N ILE A 251 0.51 14.50 -16.70
CA ILE A 251 -0.25 15.26 -15.69
C ILE A 251 -1.76 15.17 -16.00
N ALA A 252 -2.16 15.41 -17.26
CA ALA A 252 -3.57 15.34 -17.66
C ALA A 252 -4.18 13.97 -17.40
N LYS A 253 -3.45 12.89 -17.71
CA LYS A 253 -3.89 11.51 -17.46
C LYS A 253 -3.95 11.20 -15.98
N ALA A 254 -2.92 11.56 -15.19
CA ALA A 254 -2.93 11.39 -13.74
C ALA A 254 -4.10 12.14 -13.09
N TYR A 255 -4.36 13.39 -13.49
CA TYR A 255 -5.53 14.16 -13.04
C TYR A 255 -6.85 13.50 -13.44
N GLY A 256 -6.94 12.95 -14.64
CA GLY A 256 -8.09 12.14 -15.05
C GLY A 256 -8.32 10.92 -14.15
N MET A 257 -7.25 10.21 -13.78
CA MET A 257 -7.32 9.07 -12.86
C MET A 257 -7.79 9.51 -11.47
N ILE A 258 -7.34 10.66 -10.98
CA ILE A 258 -7.74 11.21 -9.68
C ILE A 258 -9.21 11.67 -9.68
N GLU A 259 -9.70 12.27 -10.77
CA GLU A 259 -11.14 12.58 -10.92
C GLU A 259 -12.00 11.30 -10.92
N ASN A 260 -11.51 10.21 -11.53
CA ASN A 260 -12.17 8.91 -11.45
C ASN A 260 -12.14 8.33 -10.03
N ILE A 261 -11.04 8.48 -9.28
CA ILE A 261 -10.97 8.13 -7.85
C ILE A 261 -12.03 8.90 -7.06
N ASP A 262 -12.15 10.22 -7.27
CA ASP A 262 -13.14 11.06 -6.59
C ASP A 262 -14.58 10.58 -6.85
N THR A 263 -14.87 10.19 -8.10
CA THR A 263 -16.16 9.61 -8.51
C THR A 263 -16.43 8.27 -7.81
N ASN A 264 -15.43 7.40 -7.74
CA ASN A 264 -15.54 6.10 -7.08
C ASN A 264 -15.64 6.22 -5.55
N PHE A 265 -14.94 7.18 -4.95
CA PHE A 265 -15.07 7.50 -3.54
C PHE A 265 -16.51 7.94 -3.21
N ALA A 266 -17.12 8.76 -4.07
CA ALA A 266 -18.53 9.14 -3.92
C ALA A 266 -19.48 7.94 -3.90
N ALA A 267 -19.21 6.92 -4.74
CA ALA A 267 -20.01 5.70 -4.77
C ALA A 267 -19.90 4.89 -3.46
N LEU A 268 -18.70 4.80 -2.87
CA LEU A 268 -18.50 4.18 -1.55
C LEU A 268 -19.27 4.93 -0.46
N MET A 269 -19.18 6.26 -0.44
CA MET A 269 -19.88 7.08 0.55
C MET A 269 -21.41 6.99 0.39
N ARG A 270 -21.91 6.96 -0.84
CA ARG A 270 -23.34 6.76 -1.13
C ARG A 270 -23.81 5.38 -0.67
N ALA A 271 -23.01 4.33 -0.87
CA ALA A 271 -23.36 2.98 -0.38
C ALA A 271 -23.54 2.94 1.16
N LEU A 272 -22.69 3.66 1.90
CA LEU A 272 -22.85 3.81 3.36
C LEU A 272 -24.12 4.59 3.73
N GLU A 273 -24.46 5.63 2.97
CA GLU A 273 -25.64 6.46 3.18
C GLU A 273 -26.94 5.69 2.90
N ASP A 274 -27.03 5.04 1.74
CA ASP A 274 -28.21 4.27 1.32
C ASP A 274 -28.51 3.12 2.28
N LYS A 275 -27.47 2.51 2.86
CA LYS A 275 -27.59 1.46 3.88
C LYS A 275 -27.72 2.00 5.31
N LYS A 276 -27.76 3.32 5.51
CA LYS A 276 -27.84 3.96 6.83
C LYS A 276 -26.70 3.56 7.78
N LEU A 277 -25.52 3.27 7.21
CA LEU A 277 -24.31 2.89 7.93
C LEU A 277 -23.37 4.08 8.18
N LYS A 278 -23.62 5.22 7.52
CA LYS A 278 -22.76 6.41 7.46
C LYS A 278 -22.31 6.94 8.84
N ASP A 279 -23.16 6.87 9.85
CA ASP A 279 -22.88 7.45 11.18
C ASP A 279 -22.02 6.51 12.04
N ASN A 280 -22.28 5.19 11.98
CA ASN A 280 -21.52 4.17 12.69
C ASN A 280 -20.46 3.49 11.79
N THR A 281 -19.85 4.25 10.89
CA THR A 281 -18.70 3.81 10.09
C THR A 281 -17.54 4.78 10.27
N ILE A 282 -16.38 4.26 10.67
CA ILE A 282 -15.12 4.97 10.62
C ILE A 282 -14.62 4.94 9.18
N VAL A 283 -14.51 6.10 8.55
CA VAL A 283 -13.93 6.22 7.21
C VAL A 283 -12.57 6.91 7.32
N VAL A 284 -11.52 6.26 6.82
CA VAL A 284 -10.18 6.82 6.70
C VAL A 284 -9.84 6.96 5.23
N PHE A 285 -9.48 8.16 4.78
CA PHE A 285 -8.86 8.38 3.47
C PHE A 285 -7.39 8.75 3.66
N LEU A 286 -6.49 8.16 2.88
CA LEU A 286 -5.07 8.52 2.82
C LEU A 286 -4.44 8.15 1.47
N THR A 287 -3.19 8.56 1.23
CA THR A 287 -2.37 8.07 0.10
C THR A 287 -1.14 7.34 0.62
N ASP A 288 -0.54 6.45 -0.17
CA ASP A 288 0.56 5.61 0.31
C ASP A 288 1.94 6.29 0.29
N ASN A 289 2.14 7.31 -0.51
CA ASN A 289 3.35 8.13 -0.59
C ASN A 289 3.08 9.43 -1.36
N GLY A 290 4.10 10.28 -1.50
CA GLY A 290 4.07 11.43 -2.41
C GLY A 290 3.79 11.04 -3.88
N PRO A 291 3.64 12.02 -4.78
CA PRO A 291 3.20 11.75 -6.15
C PRO A 291 4.25 10.95 -6.95
N GLY A 292 3.80 9.96 -7.72
CA GLY A 292 4.58 9.40 -8.83
C GLY A 292 4.61 10.38 -10.00
N GLY A 293 5.67 10.45 -10.80
CA GLY A 293 5.78 11.50 -11.85
C GLY A 293 5.92 12.92 -11.28
N VAL A 294 6.07 13.95 -12.13
CA VAL A 294 6.18 15.35 -11.66
C VAL A 294 4.86 16.05 -11.92
N ARG A 295 4.27 16.60 -10.86
CA ARG A 295 3.11 17.49 -10.90
C ARG A 295 3.08 18.33 -9.62
N TRP A 296 2.11 19.26 -9.55
CA TRP A 296 2.03 20.18 -8.43
C TRP A 296 1.82 19.46 -7.10
N ASN A 297 2.73 19.67 -6.15
CA ASN A 297 2.72 18.99 -4.86
C ASN A 297 2.53 19.98 -3.69
N ALA A 298 1.67 21.00 -3.87
CA ALA A 298 1.37 22.03 -2.87
C ALA A 298 2.62 22.76 -2.32
N GLY A 299 3.66 22.89 -3.15
CA GLY A 299 4.95 23.50 -2.77
C GLY A 299 5.88 22.61 -1.95
N LEU A 300 5.43 21.43 -1.50
CA LEU A 300 6.26 20.50 -0.75
C LEU A 300 7.45 20.03 -1.58
N ARG A 301 8.63 19.95 -0.94
CA ARG A 301 9.88 19.59 -1.60
C ARG A 301 9.85 18.13 -2.03
N ASN A 302 10.12 17.91 -3.30
CA ASN A 302 10.30 16.59 -3.90
C ASN A 302 9.02 15.71 -3.87
N ARG A 303 9.17 14.40 -4.05
CA ARG A 303 8.07 13.47 -4.34
C ARG A 303 8.40 12.02 -3.92
N LYS A 304 7.59 11.05 -4.38
CA LYS A 304 7.79 9.62 -4.17
C LYS A 304 9.26 9.22 -4.28
N GLY A 305 9.70 8.36 -3.36
CA GLY A 305 11.05 7.85 -3.28
C GLY A 305 12.04 8.76 -2.54
N THR A 306 11.57 9.85 -1.93
CA THR A 306 12.43 10.76 -1.15
C THR A 306 11.85 11.02 0.23
N VAL A 307 12.73 11.34 1.19
CA VAL A 307 12.36 11.58 2.60
C VAL A 307 12.02 13.04 2.93
N TYR A 308 12.00 13.92 1.92
CA TYR A 308 11.47 15.28 2.02
C TYR A 308 9.94 15.26 2.16
N GLU A 309 9.34 16.35 2.67
CA GLU A 309 7.90 16.45 2.94
C GLU A 309 7.06 16.01 1.74
N GLY A 310 7.46 16.37 0.52
CA GLY A 310 6.69 16.02 -0.68
C GLY A 310 6.69 14.52 -1.01
N GLY A 311 7.59 13.72 -0.45
CA GLY A 311 7.63 12.28 -0.59
C GLY A 311 6.95 11.49 0.53
N ILE A 312 6.88 12.05 1.74
CA ILE A 312 6.44 11.33 2.95
C ILE A 312 5.24 11.95 3.67
N ARG A 313 4.87 13.20 3.40
CA ARG A 313 3.67 13.82 3.96
C ARG A 313 2.52 13.70 2.97
N VAL A 314 1.41 13.14 3.44
CA VAL A 314 0.26 12.79 2.61
C VAL A 314 -1.04 13.29 3.23
N PRO A 315 -2.12 13.48 2.44
CA PRO A 315 -3.41 13.81 3.01
C PRO A 315 -3.90 12.63 3.84
N CYS A 316 -4.46 12.90 5.01
CA CYS A 316 -5.14 11.89 5.80
C CYS A 316 -6.34 12.49 6.53
N TYR A 317 -7.51 11.88 6.32
CA TYR A 317 -8.78 12.34 6.83
C TYR A 317 -9.49 11.19 7.54
N VAL A 318 -10.03 11.45 8.73
CA VAL A 318 -10.78 10.48 9.53
C VAL A 318 -12.17 11.02 9.84
N ARG A 319 -13.22 10.27 9.45
CA ARG A 319 -14.62 10.60 9.70
C ARG A 319 -15.28 9.50 10.53
N TYR A 320 -15.87 9.85 11.67
CA TYR A 320 -16.65 8.92 12.48
C TYR A 320 -17.77 9.65 13.26
N PRO A 321 -18.89 9.98 12.60
CA PRO A 321 -19.88 10.91 13.15
C PRO A 321 -20.49 10.51 14.49
N ALA A 322 -20.62 9.21 14.77
CA ALA A 322 -21.19 8.73 16.02
C ALA A 322 -20.38 9.14 17.27
N LYS A 323 -19.06 9.33 17.16
CA LYS A 323 -18.19 9.63 18.32
C LYS A 323 -17.22 10.80 18.10
N VAL A 324 -17.02 11.24 16.86
CA VAL A 324 -16.01 12.25 16.49
C VAL A 324 -16.67 13.38 15.72
N ARG A 325 -16.51 14.61 16.23
CA ARG A 325 -16.90 15.82 15.51
C ARG A 325 -15.90 16.07 14.37
N GLY A 326 -16.41 16.21 13.16
CA GLY A 326 -15.62 16.61 11.99
C GLY A 326 -15.34 18.11 11.91
N GLY A 327 -14.72 18.55 10.81
CA GLY A 327 -14.45 19.97 10.54
C GLY A 327 -13.33 20.55 11.42
N GLN A 328 -12.51 19.69 12.01
CA GLN A 328 -11.37 20.05 12.84
C GLN A 328 -10.08 19.47 12.26
N ALA A 329 -8.93 19.96 12.73
CA ALA A 329 -7.62 19.47 12.32
C ALA A 329 -6.77 19.10 13.54
N ILE A 330 -5.93 18.09 13.37
CA ILE A 330 -4.91 17.68 14.35
C ILE A 330 -3.54 18.04 13.77
N ASP A 331 -2.83 18.90 14.50
CA ASP A 331 -1.48 19.35 14.14
C ASP A 331 -0.37 18.44 14.69
N THR A 332 -0.70 17.52 15.60
CA THR A 332 0.25 16.55 16.15
C THR A 332 0.87 15.70 15.03
N PRO A 333 2.21 15.52 14.99
CA PRO A 333 2.85 14.59 14.07
C PRO A 333 2.38 13.16 14.30
N LEU A 334 1.72 12.60 13.29
CA LEU A 334 1.19 11.24 13.26
C LEU A 334 1.76 10.50 12.05
N ALA A 335 1.69 9.18 12.07
CA ALA A 335 2.14 8.35 10.98
C ALA A 335 1.20 7.17 10.74
N HIS A 336 1.30 6.59 9.56
CA HIS A 336 0.62 5.35 9.17
C HIS A 336 0.72 4.19 10.18
N ILE A 337 1.80 4.08 10.97
CA ILE A 337 1.91 3.11 12.07
C ILE A 337 0.86 3.33 13.19
N ASP A 338 0.30 4.53 13.33
CA ASP A 338 -0.67 4.85 14.37
C ASP A 338 -2.10 4.44 14.00
N ILE A 339 -2.37 4.15 12.72
CA ILE A 339 -3.72 3.85 12.25
C ILE A 339 -4.22 2.53 12.83
N THR A 340 -3.42 1.45 12.76
CA THR A 340 -3.81 0.14 13.31
C THR A 340 -4.20 0.20 14.79
N PRO A 341 -3.35 0.70 15.72
CA PRO A 341 -3.74 0.78 17.12
C PRO A 341 -4.95 1.70 17.36
N THR A 342 -5.08 2.78 16.59
CA THR A 342 -6.25 3.69 16.69
C THR A 342 -7.54 3.01 16.27
N LEU A 343 -7.55 2.30 15.15
CA LEU A 343 -8.74 1.61 14.66
C LEU A 343 -9.14 0.46 15.60
N LEU A 344 -8.18 -0.27 16.15
CA LEU A 344 -8.46 -1.31 17.14
C LEU A 344 -9.10 -0.72 18.40
N GLU A 345 -8.58 0.39 18.93
CA GLU A 345 -9.18 1.07 20.09
C GLU A 345 -10.60 1.56 19.78
N LEU A 346 -10.82 2.23 18.64
CA LEU A 346 -12.15 2.71 18.26
C LEU A 346 -13.16 1.58 18.03
N CYS A 347 -12.69 0.40 17.62
CA CYS A 347 -13.52 -0.81 17.49
C CYS A 347 -13.74 -1.55 18.82
N GLY A 348 -13.11 -1.11 19.91
CA GLY A 348 -13.16 -1.82 21.21
C GLY A 348 -12.38 -3.13 21.23
N THR A 349 -11.43 -3.31 20.31
CA THR A 349 -10.62 -4.54 20.18
C THR A 349 -9.31 -4.39 20.96
N ASN A 350 -9.15 -5.18 22.01
CA ASN A 350 -7.85 -5.34 22.68
C ASN A 350 -7.04 -6.45 21.99
N SER A 351 -6.00 -6.08 21.24
CA SER A 351 -5.13 -7.03 20.56
C SER A 351 -4.08 -7.68 21.46
N GLY A 352 -3.75 -7.08 22.60
CA GLY A 352 -2.58 -7.42 23.42
C GLY A 352 -1.23 -7.28 22.68
N ALA A 353 -1.22 -6.72 21.47
CA ALA A 353 -0.03 -6.60 20.64
C ALA A 353 0.77 -5.34 21.00
N ALA A 354 2.10 -5.46 20.93
CA ALA A 354 2.99 -4.31 21.02
C ALA A 354 3.09 -3.65 19.64
N PHE A 355 2.68 -2.38 19.54
CA PHE A 355 2.78 -1.58 18.33
C PHE A 355 3.91 -0.55 18.46
N ASP A 356 4.52 -0.16 17.33
CA ASP A 356 5.38 1.04 17.28
C ASP A 356 4.50 2.32 17.24
N GLY A 357 3.32 2.21 16.64
CA GLY A 357 2.31 3.26 16.62
C GLY A 357 1.65 3.51 17.96
N ARG A 358 1.01 4.67 18.09
CA ARG A 358 0.24 5.08 19.27
C ARG A 358 -1.18 5.43 18.84
N SER A 359 -2.17 4.91 19.55
CA SER A 359 -3.56 5.27 19.27
C SER A 359 -3.79 6.76 19.50
N PHE A 360 -4.37 7.44 18.51
CA PHE A 360 -4.76 8.86 18.58
C PHE A 360 -6.28 9.03 18.73
N ALA A 361 -7.00 8.00 19.18
CA ALA A 361 -8.46 8.04 19.35
C ALA A 361 -8.91 9.20 20.27
N ARG A 362 -8.14 9.50 21.32
CA ARG A 362 -8.42 10.62 22.23
C ARG A 362 -8.31 11.99 21.56
N GLN A 363 -7.35 12.14 20.64
CA GLN A 363 -7.16 13.36 19.84
C GLN A 363 -8.34 13.56 18.89
N LEU A 364 -8.85 12.49 18.27
CA LEU A 364 -10.05 12.55 17.44
C LEU A 364 -11.26 13.05 18.25
N ALA A 365 -11.45 12.53 19.46
CA ALA A 365 -12.53 12.93 20.35
C ALA A 365 -12.34 14.32 20.99
N ASN A 366 -11.29 15.06 20.63
CA ASN A 366 -10.87 16.33 21.26
C ASN A 366 -10.87 16.24 22.80
N THR A 367 -10.50 15.07 23.34
CA THR A 367 -10.49 14.82 24.77
C THR A 367 -9.18 15.33 25.35
N PRO A 368 -9.21 16.17 26.40
CA PRO A 368 -7.99 16.64 27.06
C PRO A 368 -7.08 15.48 27.50
N GLY A 369 -5.78 15.63 27.26
CA GLY A 369 -4.77 14.63 27.60
C GLY A 369 -3.41 14.99 27.02
N ASN A 370 -2.35 14.44 27.62
CA ASN A 370 -1.00 14.67 27.13
C ASN A 370 -0.69 13.66 26.00
N TRP A 371 -0.42 14.15 24.78
CA TRP A 371 0.24 13.34 23.75
C TRP A 371 1.75 13.47 23.98
N PRO A 372 2.42 12.44 24.51
CA PRO A 372 3.84 12.55 24.79
C PRO A 372 4.60 12.76 23.49
N GLY A 373 5.47 13.78 23.48
CA GLY A 373 6.36 14.05 22.35
C GLY A 373 7.14 12.79 21.94
N ARG A 374 7.32 12.60 20.64
CA ARG A 374 8.15 11.55 20.06
C ARG A 374 8.75 12.01 18.75
N THR A 375 9.75 11.27 18.30
CA THR A 375 10.32 11.39 16.97
C THR A 375 9.79 10.25 16.10
N LEU A 376 9.31 10.60 14.91
CA LEU A 376 8.91 9.67 13.86
C LEU A 376 10.08 9.47 12.91
N PHE A 377 10.38 8.21 12.57
CA PHE A 377 11.44 7.87 11.65
C PHE A 377 10.88 7.36 10.32
N VAL A 378 11.51 7.78 9.23
CA VAL A 378 11.21 7.28 7.89
C VAL A 378 12.54 7.01 7.21
N GLN A 379 12.73 5.82 6.65
CA GLN A 379 13.94 5.49 5.91
C GLN A 379 13.60 4.59 4.72
N TRP A 380 14.21 4.85 3.58
CA TRP A 380 14.09 3.97 2.42
C TRP A 380 15.18 4.22 1.38
N HIS A 381 15.77 3.15 0.88
CA HIS A 381 16.56 3.11 -0.34
C HIS A 381 16.38 1.77 -1.04
N ARG A 382 16.80 1.69 -2.30
CA ARG A 382 16.87 0.42 -3.04
C ARG A 382 17.99 -0.45 -2.44
N GLY A 383 17.68 -1.68 -2.07
CA GLY A 383 18.64 -2.62 -1.48
C GLY A 383 17.95 -3.80 -0.78
N ASP A 384 18.70 -4.86 -0.52
CA ASP A 384 18.19 -6.03 0.20
C ASP A 384 18.02 -5.81 1.70
N GLU A 385 18.75 -4.83 2.24
CA GLU A 385 18.75 -4.48 3.66
C GLU A 385 18.89 -2.96 3.81
N PRO A 386 18.36 -2.37 4.90
CA PRO A 386 18.55 -0.97 5.18
C PRO A 386 19.98 -0.67 5.67
N GLU A 387 20.56 0.42 5.18
CA GLU A 387 21.89 0.89 5.58
C GLU A 387 21.77 2.10 6.53
N LYS A 388 22.50 2.06 7.63
CA LYS A 388 22.48 3.13 8.64
C LYS A 388 22.88 4.47 8.00
N TYR A 389 22.11 5.52 8.30
CA TYR A 389 22.19 6.89 7.77
C TYR A 389 21.89 7.08 6.28
N ARG A 390 21.43 6.05 5.57
CA ARG A 390 21.10 6.15 4.15
C ARG A 390 19.64 6.56 3.96
N ALA A 391 19.38 7.67 3.25
CA ALA A 391 18.04 8.10 2.85
C ALA A 391 16.99 8.04 3.98
N PHE A 392 17.20 8.79 5.07
CA PHE A 392 16.31 8.82 6.24
C PHE A 392 15.85 10.24 6.61
N ALA A 393 14.71 10.32 7.30
CA ALA A 393 14.24 11.47 8.03
C ALA A 393 13.88 11.11 9.47
N ALA A 394 14.17 12.02 10.40
CA ALA A 394 13.73 11.96 11.80
C ALA A 394 12.90 13.21 12.10
N ARG A 395 11.58 13.04 12.23
CA ARG A 395 10.60 14.11 12.48
C ARG A 395 10.26 14.16 13.97
N GLY A 396 10.94 15.02 14.70
CA GLY A 396 10.59 15.35 16.09
C GLY A 396 9.34 16.25 16.15
N PRO A 397 8.96 16.75 17.34
CA PRO A 397 7.81 17.67 17.48
C PRO A 397 7.98 18.97 16.69
N LYS A 398 9.18 19.57 16.74
CA LYS A 398 9.50 20.84 16.10
C LYS A 398 10.36 20.68 14.85
N TYR A 399 11.53 20.05 15.01
CA TYR A 399 12.50 19.90 13.92
C TYR A 399 12.32 18.60 13.12
N LYS A 400 12.82 18.61 11.90
CA LYS A 400 13.00 17.42 11.04
C LYS A 400 14.45 17.37 10.57
N LEU A 401 15.14 16.30 10.91
CA LEU A 401 16.46 15.98 10.38
C LEU A 401 16.29 15.15 9.10
N VAL A 402 16.99 15.52 8.04
CA VAL A 402 16.95 14.85 6.74
C VAL A 402 18.36 14.46 6.31
N GLN A 403 18.51 13.23 5.83
CA GLN A 403 19.59 12.83 4.95
C GLN A 403 18.95 12.13 3.74
N SER A 404 18.86 12.83 2.61
CA SER A 404 18.16 12.37 1.41
C SER A 404 19.00 11.55 0.41
N ALA A 405 20.32 11.46 0.60
CA ALA A 405 21.21 10.85 -0.40
C ALA A 405 21.17 9.31 -0.40
N GLY A 406 21.53 8.74 -1.55
CA GLY A 406 21.75 7.29 -1.69
C GLY A 406 20.50 6.47 -2.02
N VAL A 407 19.45 7.02 -2.61
CA VAL A 407 18.22 6.23 -2.86
C VAL A 407 18.42 5.09 -3.87
N ALA A 408 19.14 5.33 -4.96
CA ALA A 408 19.31 4.38 -6.07
C ALA A 408 20.21 3.17 -5.69
N PRO A 409 20.04 1.99 -6.31
CA PRO A 409 20.87 0.83 -6.00
C PRO A 409 22.34 1.14 -6.31
N ASN A 410 23.26 0.71 -5.44
CA ASN A 410 24.71 0.93 -5.56
C ASN A 410 25.15 2.39 -5.71
N ALA A 411 24.29 3.37 -5.41
CA ALA A 411 24.66 4.78 -5.43
C ALA A 411 25.80 5.04 -4.43
N LYS A 412 26.85 5.73 -4.85
CA LYS A 412 27.84 6.27 -3.92
C LYS A 412 27.20 7.44 -3.18
N TRP A 413 27.31 7.47 -1.86
CA TRP A 413 26.76 8.53 -1.02
C TRP A 413 27.65 8.77 0.20
N ALA A 414 27.53 9.96 0.77
CA ALA A 414 28.10 10.31 2.06
C ALA A 414 27.00 10.99 2.91
N PRO A 415 26.99 10.80 4.24
CA PRO A 415 26.09 11.51 5.13
C PRO A 415 26.16 13.03 4.92
N LYS A 416 25.04 13.64 4.54
CA LYS A 416 24.83 15.08 4.57
C LYS A 416 23.50 15.32 5.29
N TYR A 417 23.55 16.07 6.37
CA TYR A 417 22.39 16.32 7.21
C TYR A 417 21.86 17.72 6.94
N GLU A 418 20.56 17.81 6.70
CA GLU A 418 19.81 19.07 6.66
C GLU A 418 18.81 19.06 7.83
N LEU A 419 18.60 20.20 8.49
CA LEU A 419 17.67 20.33 9.61
C LEU A 419 16.64 21.44 9.31
N PHE A 420 15.36 21.13 9.40
CA PHE A 420 14.28 22.08 9.12
C PHE A 420 13.35 22.27 10.32
N ASP A 421 12.93 23.51 10.55
CA ASP A 421 11.82 23.82 11.46
C ASP A 421 10.49 23.74 10.69
N ILE A 422 9.87 22.56 10.63
CA ILE A 422 8.73 22.29 9.74
C ILE A 422 7.52 23.19 10.01
N ALA A 423 7.38 23.74 11.22
CA ALA A 423 6.31 24.68 11.53
C ALA A 423 6.53 26.05 10.87
N ALA A 424 7.79 26.52 10.82
CA ALA A 424 8.16 27.79 10.21
C ALA A 424 8.52 27.68 8.72
N ASP A 425 8.99 26.50 8.30
CA ASP A 425 9.47 26.16 6.97
C ASP A 425 8.87 24.81 6.52
N PRO A 426 7.59 24.78 6.13
CA PRO A 426 6.92 23.56 5.67
C PRO A 426 7.42 23.05 4.31
N PHE A 427 8.27 23.83 3.62
CA PHE A 427 8.80 23.53 2.28
C PHE A 427 10.26 23.11 2.29
N GLU A 428 10.91 23.06 3.47
CA GLU A 428 12.28 22.60 3.65
C GLU A 428 13.30 23.40 2.81
N GLU A 429 13.18 24.73 2.84
CA GLU A 429 14.01 25.66 2.06
C GLU A 429 15.23 26.16 2.84
N LYS A 430 15.13 26.27 4.17
CA LYS A 430 16.18 26.81 5.03
C LYS A 430 16.79 25.72 5.91
N ASP A 431 17.94 25.21 5.49
CA ASP A 431 18.74 24.30 6.30
C ASP A 431 19.33 25.01 7.52
N LEU A 432 19.02 24.50 8.72
CA LEU A 432 19.48 24.97 10.02
C LEU A 432 20.53 24.06 10.65
N ALA A 433 21.03 23.02 9.95
CA ALA A 433 21.90 22.01 10.56
C ALA A 433 23.19 22.60 11.14
N ALA A 434 23.80 23.57 10.45
CA ALA A 434 24.99 24.27 10.92
C ALA A 434 24.71 25.18 12.14
N ASP A 435 23.51 25.78 12.20
CA ASP A 435 23.11 26.70 13.26
C ASP A 435 22.60 25.97 14.52
N LYS A 436 22.22 24.68 14.39
CA LYS A 436 21.61 23.88 15.46
C LYS A 436 22.26 22.49 15.60
N PRO A 437 23.58 22.42 15.86
CA PRO A 437 24.30 21.15 15.93
C PRO A 437 23.81 20.23 17.06
N GLU A 438 23.30 20.78 18.17
CA GLU A 438 22.76 19.99 19.28
C GLU A 438 21.48 19.24 18.92
N GLU A 439 20.57 19.89 18.17
CA GLU A 439 19.32 19.29 17.67
C GLU A 439 19.62 18.18 16.65
N VAL A 440 20.59 18.42 15.75
CA VAL A 440 21.08 17.41 14.82
C VAL A 440 21.63 16.20 15.59
N ALA A 441 22.48 16.44 16.60
CA ALA A 441 23.07 15.38 17.39
C ALA A 441 22.01 14.59 18.19
N GLN A 442 20.99 15.25 18.73
CA GLN A 442 19.88 14.60 19.42
C GLN A 442 19.07 13.70 18.48
N LEU A 443 18.53 14.25 17.39
CA LEU A 443 17.71 13.49 16.44
C LEU A 443 18.49 12.34 15.81
N LYS A 444 19.80 12.52 15.58
CA LYS A 444 20.68 11.44 15.14
C LYS A 444 20.79 10.35 16.20
N ARG A 445 21.04 10.65 17.49
CA ARG A 445 21.07 9.63 18.55
C ARG A 445 19.76 8.84 18.64
N GLU A 446 18.63 9.53 18.55
CA GLU A 446 17.31 8.87 18.56
C GLU A 446 17.12 7.98 17.32
N TYR A 447 17.55 8.44 16.14
CA TYR A 447 17.57 7.64 14.92
C TYR A 447 18.43 6.40 15.06
N GLU A 448 19.62 6.50 15.66
CA GLU A 448 20.51 5.36 15.85
C GLU A 448 19.88 4.31 16.76
N ALA A 449 19.23 4.73 17.85
CA ALA A 449 18.51 3.85 18.75
C ALA A 449 17.33 3.16 18.04
N TRP A 450 16.54 3.93 17.27
CA TRP A 450 15.46 3.39 16.44
C TRP A 450 15.98 2.37 15.43
N PHE A 451 17.01 2.72 14.66
CA PHE A 451 17.57 1.88 13.62
C PHE A 451 18.07 0.55 14.20
N THR A 452 18.85 0.60 15.28
CA THR A 452 19.31 -0.60 15.98
C THR A 452 18.16 -1.46 16.48
N ASP A 453 17.03 -0.86 16.88
CA ASP A 453 15.89 -1.60 17.38
C ASP A 453 15.03 -2.25 16.29
N VAL A 454 14.70 -1.53 15.22
CA VAL A 454 13.81 -2.03 14.16
C VAL A 454 14.49 -3.04 13.21
N THR A 455 15.81 -3.12 13.23
CA THR A 455 16.61 -4.01 12.36
C THR A 455 17.01 -5.33 13.03
N LYS A 456 16.68 -5.55 14.30
CA LYS A 456 17.12 -6.72 15.10
C LYS A 456 16.80 -8.10 14.48
N LYS A 457 15.71 -8.20 13.72
CA LYS A 457 15.20 -9.48 13.17
C LYS A 457 15.85 -9.87 11.83
N GLY A 458 16.71 -9.01 11.27
CA GLY A 458 17.28 -9.19 9.93
C GLY A 458 16.23 -9.06 8.81
N PHE A 459 16.61 -9.43 7.58
CA PHE A 459 15.83 -9.16 6.36
C PHE A 459 15.78 -10.33 5.38
N GLU A 460 16.00 -11.56 5.88
CA GLU A 460 15.79 -12.76 5.08
C GLU A 460 14.34 -12.79 4.53
N PRO A 461 14.16 -12.98 3.21
CA PRO A 461 12.84 -12.98 2.61
C PRO A 461 12.01 -14.18 3.11
N PRO A 462 10.70 -14.01 3.32
CA PRO A 462 9.79 -15.13 3.53
C PRO A 462 9.85 -16.13 2.37
N ARG A 463 9.63 -17.41 2.67
CA ARG A 463 9.56 -18.47 1.67
C ARG A 463 8.13 -18.60 1.12
N ILE A 464 8.02 -18.65 -0.21
CA ILE A 464 6.78 -19.00 -0.89
C ILE A 464 6.58 -20.51 -0.78
N VAL A 465 5.38 -20.95 -0.41
CA VAL A 465 5.11 -22.37 -0.16
C VAL A 465 4.54 -23.03 -1.41
N VAL A 466 5.28 -23.99 -1.98
CA VAL A 466 4.91 -24.75 -3.18
C VAL A 466 4.39 -26.13 -2.78
N GLY A 467 3.33 -26.61 -3.45
CA GLY A 467 2.72 -27.92 -3.18
C GLY A 467 1.73 -27.95 -2.00
N SER A 468 1.30 -26.78 -1.54
CA SER A 468 0.22 -26.63 -0.55
C SER A 468 -1.15 -26.70 -1.22
N GLU A 469 -2.15 -27.27 -0.55
CA GLU A 469 -3.55 -27.19 -0.99
C GLU A 469 -4.13 -25.77 -0.91
N LYS A 470 -3.48 -24.86 -0.18
CA LYS A 470 -3.89 -23.45 -0.09
C LYS A 470 -3.63 -22.67 -1.37
N GLU A 471 -2.69 -23.13 -2.19
CA GLU A 471 -2.37 -22.57 -3.49
C GLU A 471 -1.74 -23.64 -4.38
N ASN A 472 -2.52 -24.16 -5.32
CA ASN A 472 -2.06 -25.06 -6.36
C ASN A 472 -2.89 -24.80 -7.63
N PRO A 473 -2.27 -24.39 -8.75
CA PRO A 473 -0.83 -24.16 -8.94
C PRO A 473 -0.31 -22.89 -8.25
N VAL A 474 0.99 -22.85 -7.97
CA VAL A 474 1.73 -21.65 -7.55
C VAL A 474 2.35 -21.00 -8.79
N CYS A 475 2.17 -19.69 -8.96
CA CYS A 475 2.80 -18.91 -10.03
C CYS A 475 3.84 -17.95 -9.44
N LEU A 476 5.12 -18.20 -9.75
CA LEU A 476 6.25 -17.40 -9.29
C LEU A 476 6.61 -16.37 -10.38
N SER A 477 6.61 -15.08 -10.04
CA SER A 477 6.95 -14.00 -10.97
C SER A 477 8.27 -13.32 -10.59
N ARG A 478 8.84 -12.55 -11.52
CA ARG A 478 10.05 -11.73 -11.26
C ARG A 478 9.82 -10.60 -10.25
N GLN A 479 8.59 -10.38 -9.79
CA GLN A 479 8.32 -9.48 -8.66
C GLN A 479 9.01 -9.98 -7.38
N ASP A 480 9.06 -11.28 -7.17
CA ASP A 480 9.38 -11.88 -5.87
C ASP A 480 10.72 -12.62 -5.82
N TRP A 481 11.46 -12.66 -6.93
CA TRP A 481 12.80 -13.28 -6.96
C TRP A 481 13.90 -12.37 -6.38
N ARG A 482 15.03 -12.96 -6.01
CA ARG A 482 16.20 -12.32 -5.39
C ARG A 482 17.47 -12.65 -6.18
N GLY A 483 18.55 -11.94 -5.87
CA GLY A 483 19.88 -12.22 -6.43
C GLY A 483 20.64 -10.97 -6.86
N PRO A 484 21.97 -11.05 -6.98
CA PRO A 484 22.82 -9.89 -7.31
C PRO A 484 22.59 -9.34 -8.72
N LYS A 485 22.02 -10.15 -9.62
CA LYS A 485 21.64 -9.78 -10.98
C LYS A 485 20.11 -9.80 -11.18
N ALA A 486 19.34 -9.88 -10.10
CA ALA A 486 17.89 -9.92 -10.19
C ALA A 486 17.37 -8.56 -10.66
N GLY A 487 16.39 -8.59 -11.55
CA GLY A 487 15.82 -7.41 -12.19
C GLY A 487 14.48 -7.76 -12.81
N TRP A 488 13.91 -6.85 -13.60
CA TRP A 488 12.68 -7.13 -14.36
C TRP A 488 12.93 -7.24 -15.87
N ASN A 489 14.19 -7.26 -16.28
CA ASN A 489 14.57 -7.34 -17.68
C ASN A 489 14.68 -8.80 -18.12
N ALA A 490 14.68 -9.03 -19.43
CA ALA A 490 14.73 -10.37 -20.01
C ALA A 490 16.10 -11.05 -19.83
N ASP A 491 17.14 -10.28 -19.54
CA ASP A 491 18.53 -10.72 -19.29
C ASP A 491 18.87 -10.80 -17.79
N SER A 492 17.89 -10.56 -16.92
CA SER A 492 18.09 -10.65 -15.46
C SER A 492 18.23 -12.11 -15.00
N GLU A 493 18.97 -12.32 -13.92
CA GLU A 493 19.16 -13.65 -13.31
C GLU A 493 18.77 -13.58 -11.83
N GLY A 494 17.87 -14.45 -11.39
CA GLY A 494 17.40 -14.48 -10.01
C GLY A 494 16.93 -15.86 -9.55
N HIS A 495 16.52 -15.91 -8.29
CA HIS A 495 15.96 -17.10 -7.66
C HIS A 495 14.81 -16.77 -6.72
N TRP A 496 13.84 -17.66 -6.58
CA TRP A 496 12.80 -17.58 -5.55
C TRP A 496 13.24 -18.37 -4.32
N GLU A 497 12.95 -17.83 -3.14
CA GLU A 497 13.09 -18.55 -1.89
C GLU A 497 11.78 -19.29 -1.63
N VAL A 498 11.83 -20.62 -1.64
CA VAL A 498 10.63 -21.46 -1.53
C VAL A 498 10.74 -22.51 -0.44
N GLU A 499 9.58 -22.98 0.01
CA GLU A 499 9.40 -24.17 0.82
C GLU A 499 8.56 -25.16 0.02
N ILE A 500 9.13 -26.31 -0.35
CA ILE A 500 8.38 -27.39 -0.99
C ILE A 500 7.64 -28.17 0.10
N ALA A 501 6.35 -27.92 0.27
CA ALA A 501 5.55 -28.50 1.35
C ALA A 501 5.42 -30.02 1.27
N ARG A 502 5.50 -30.60 0.05
CA ARG A 502 5.27 -32.02 -0.20
C ARG A 502 6.24 -32.52 -1.26
N ALA A 503 6.93 -33.63 -0.99
CA ALA A 503 7.72 -34.30 -1.99
C ALA A 503 6.80 -34.97 -3.03
N GLY A 504 7.15 -34.94 -4.31
CA GLY A 504 6.40 -35.64 -5.34
C GLY A 504 6.56 -35.05 -6.73
N ARG A 505 5.63 -35.38 -7.63
CA ARG A 505 5.63 -34.92 -9.02
C ARG A 505 4.98 -33.56 -9.12
N TYR A 506 5.64 -32.68 -9.86
CA TYR A 506 5.17 -31.35 -10.18
C TYR A 506 5.18 -31.16 -11.69
N LYS A 507 4.10 -30.60 -12.24
CA LYS A 507 4.15 -29.98 -13.55
C LYS A 507 4.77 -28.60 -13.39
N VAL A 508 5.89 -28.38 -14.06
CA VAL A 508 6.61 -27.12 -14.08
C VAL A 508 6.40 -26.48 -15.44
N THR A 509 5.82 -25.29 -15.47
CA THR A 509 5.59 -24.53 -16.70
C THR A 509 6.42 -23.26 -16.68
N PHE A 510 7.28 -23.11 -17.68
CA PHE A 510 8.08 -21.91 -17.91
C PHE A 510 7.30 -20.98 -18.82
N HIS A 511 7.19 -19.71 -18.45
CA HIS A 511 6.53 -18.68 -19.26
C HIS A 511 7.54 -17.61 -19.69
N ALA A 512 7.55 -17.26 -20.97
CA ALA A 512 8.30 -16.13 -21.50
C ALA A 512 7.82 -15.81 -22.92
N PRO A 513 7.72 -14.53 -23.32
CA PRO A 513 7.18 -14.17 -24.62
C PRO A 513 8.06 -14.65 -25.78
N GLY A 514 7.44 -15.31 -26.77
CA GLY A 514 8.06 -15.75 -28.02
C GLY A 514 8.18 -17.28 -28.17
N LYS A 515 8.95 -17.71 -29.18
CA LYS A 515 9.20 -19.12 -29.47
C LYS A 515 10.28 -19.67 -28.54
N LEU A 516 9.89 -20.62 -27.68
CA LEU A 516 10.77 -21.25 -26.70
C LEU A 516 11.23 -22.61 -27.22
N GLU A 517 12.51 -22.95 -27.02
CA GLU A 517 13.08 -24.24 -27.43
C GLU A 517 13.52 -25.12 -26.26
N ARG A 518 13.85 -24.51 -25.12
CA ARG A 518 14.35 -25.21 -23.93
C ARG A 518 14.01 -24.43 -22.66
N GLY A 519 13.76 -25.15 -21.58
CA GLY A 519 13.54 -24.60 -20.25
C GLY A 519 14.45 -25.30 -19.25
N THR A 520 15.10 -24.52 -18.40
CA THR A 520 15.99 -25.04 -17.35
C THR A 520 15.55 -24.50 -16.01
N MET A 521 15.44 -25.38 -15.01
CA MET A 521 15.15 -25.02 -13.63
C MET A 521 16.19 -25.67 -12.73
N SER A 522 16.67 -24.97 -11.71
CA SER A 522 17.56 -25.54 -10.70
C SER A 522 17.03 -25.33 -9.29
N THR A 523 17.28 -26.31 -8.43
CA THR A 523 17.18 -26.21 -6.98
C THR A 523 18.58 -26.07 -6.38
N SER A 524 18.71 -25.95 -5.04
CA SER A 524 20.01 -25.86 -4.37
C SER A 524 20.89 -27.13 -4.49
N GLY A 525 20.43 -28.19 -5.15
CA GLY A 525 21.21 -29.41 -5.36
C GLY A 525 20.89 -30.20 -6.65
N GLU A 526 19.89 -29.81 -7.43
CA GLU A 526 19.46 -30.55 -8.62
C GLU A 526 19.20 -29.60 -9.81
N LEU A 527 19.55 -30.07 -11.02
CA LEU A 527 19.26 -29.38 -12.27
C LEU A 527 18.20 -30.18 -13.04
N PHE A 528 17.14 -29.49 -13.44
CA PHE A 528 16.07 -30.00 -14.27
C PHE A 528 16.09 -29.28 -15.61
N ASP A 529 15.99 -30.05 -16.69
CA ASP A 529 16.09 -29.53 -18.05
C ASP A 529 15.05 -30.19 -18.95
N VAL A 530 14.39 -29.39 -19.77
CA VAL A 530 13.43 -29.84 -20.76
C VAL A 530 13.71 -29.19 -22.11
N GLN A 531 13.82 -30.03 -23.14
CA GLN A 531 13.81 -29.59 -24.53
C GLN A 531 12.40 -29.77 -25.08
N ALA A 532 11.73 -28.66 -25.34
CA ALA A 532 10.38 -28.63 -25.88
C ALA A 532 10.19 -27.36 -26.68
N LYS A 533 9.49 -27.46 -27.82
CA LYS A 533 9.13 -26.27 -28.61
C LYS A 533 7.74 -25.81 -28.22
N GLY A 534 7.64 -24.53 -27.88
CA GLY A 534 6.37 -23.91 -27.48
C GLY A 534 6.32 -22.45 -27.87
N THR A 535 5.11 -21.88 -27.81
CA THR A 535 4.91 -20.43 -27.95
C THR A 535 4.44 -19.91 -26.60
N ASP A 536 5.15 -18.93 -26.08
CA ASP A 536 4.96 -18.26 -24.79
C ASP A 536 5.10 -19.13 -23.54
N SER A 537 5.03 -20.45 -23.67
CA SER A 537 5.28 -21.40 -22.58
C SER A 537 5.74 -22.78 -23.04
N ILE A 538 6.43 -23.49 -22.15
CA ILE A 538 6.81 -24.91 -22.26
C ILE A 538 6.68 -25.57 -20.87
N SER A 539 6.46 -26.88 -20.81
CA SER A 539 6.25 -27.59 -19.54
C SER A 539 7.05 -28.88 -19.44
N MET A 540 7.35 -29.30 -18.20
CA MET A 540 7.93 -30.59 -17.85
C MET A 540 7.31 -31.17 -16.58
N GLU A 541 7.48 -32.47 -16.35
CA GLU A 541 7.28 -33.05 -15.01
C GLU A 541 8.63 -33.13 -14.29
N ALA A 542 8.66 -32.72 -13.03
CA ALA A 542 9.83 -32.83 -12.16
C ALA A 542 9.42 -33.46 -10.81
N ASN A 543 10.27 -34.34 -10.28
CA ASN A 543 10.13 -34.79 -8.89
C ASN A 543 10.87 -33.78 -8.00
N LEU A 544 10.16 -33.11 -7.09
CA LEU A 544 10.78 -32.19 -6.15
C LEU A 544 10.82 -32.81 -4.75
N PRO A 545 11.96 -32.79 -4.04
CA PRO A 545 12.01 -33.17 -2.64
C PRO A 545 11.31 -32.11 -1.77
N ALA A 546 10.79 -32.53 -0.62
CA ALA A 546 10.24 -31.60 0.36
C ALA A 546 11.35 -30.80 1.05
N GLY A 547 11.04 -29.58 1.47
CA GLY A 547 11.92 -28.72 2.26
C GLY A 547 12.25 -27.38 1.61
N SER A 548 13.04 -26.59 2.33
CA SER A 548 13.50 -25.27 1.92
C SER A 548 14.53 -25.37 0.79
N THR A 549 14.33 -24.63 -0.30
CA THR A 549 15.30 -24.52 -1.40
C THR A 549 15.22 -23.16 -2.07
N ARG A 550 16.24 -22.83 -2.86
CA ARG A 550 16.14 -21.79 -3.90
C ARG A 550 15.66 -22.42 -5.19
N LEU A 551 14.80 -21.74 -5.94
CA LEU A 551 14.43 -22.10 -7.31
C LEU A 551 14.93 -21.04 -8.28
N SER A 552 15.69 -21.41 -9.29
CA SER A 552 16.03 -20.54 -10.43
C SER A 552 15.47 -21.14 -11.71
N ALA A 553 15.09 -20.31 -12.68
CA ALA A 553 14.62 -20.79 -13.97
C ALA A 553 15.00 -19.87 -15.13
N ASN A 554 15.34 -20.46 -16.27
CA ASN A 554 15.69 -19.78 -17.51
C ASN A 554 15.09 -20.52 -18.72
N VAL A 555 14.95 -19.81 -19.83
CA VAL A 555 14.51 -20.36 -21.12
C VAL A 555 15.51 -20.02 -22.23
N THR A 556 15.61 -20.90 -23.22
CA THR A 556 16.41 -20.68 -24.43
C THR A 556 15.49 -20.45 -25.64
N PHE A 557 15.86 -19.47 -26.44
CA PHE A 557 15.29 -19.12 -27.74
C PHE A 557 16.32 -19.45 -28.84
N ASP A 558 15.89 -19.46 -30.11
CA ASP A 558 16.77 -19.62 -31.30
C ASP A 558 18.00 -18.67 -31.29
N LYS A 559 17.94 -17.56 -30.54
CA LYS A 559 18.96 -16.50 -30.47
C LYS A 559 19.58 -16.29 -29.07
N GLY A 560 19.46 -17.26 -28.15
CA GLY A 560 20.12 -17.25 -26.84
C GLY A 560 19.20 -17.42 -25.63
N ASN A 561 19.78 -17.33 -24.42
CA ASN A 561 19.07 -17.53 -23.16
C ASN A 561 18.42 -16.23 -22.65
N ARG A 562 17.26 -16.37 -22.00
CA ARG A 562 16.57 -15.29 -21.29
C ARG A 562 15.98 -15.83 -19.99
N ALA A 563 15.74 -14.92 -19.06
CA ALA A 563 14.97 -15.21 -17.87
C ALA A 563 13.51 -15.52 -18.22
N VAL A 564 12.88 -16.38 -17.42
CA VAL A 564 11.43 -16.55 -17.46
C VAL A 564 10.72 -15.30 -16.98
N THR A 565 9.53 -15.00 -17.52
CA THR A 565 8.63 -14.03 -16.91
C THR A 565 7.95 -14.63 -15.68
N HIS A 566 7.54 -15.90 -15.78
CA HIS A 566 6.92 -16.67 -14.71
C HIS A 566 7.37 -18.13 -14.70
N LEU A 567 7.30 -18.75 -13.53
CA LEU A 567 7.42 -20.19 -13.33
C LEU A 567 6.18 -20.69 -12.58
N THR A 568 5.38 -21.54 -13.22
CA THR A 568 4.20 -22.15 -12.58
C THR A 568 4.54 -23.55 -12.13
N LEU A 569 4.23 -23.88 -10.87
CA LEU A 569 4.41 -25.22 -10.30
C LEU A 569 3.07 -25.77 -9.82
N GLU A 570 2.65 -26.90 -10.37
CA GLU A 570 1.43 -27.61 -10.04
C GLU A 570 1.76 -28.99 -9.47
N TYR A 571 1.35 -29.29 -8.24
CA TYR A 571 1.52 -30.60 -7.64
C TYR A 571 0.57 -31.62 -8.28
N LEU A 572 1.13 -32.70 -8.83
CA LEU A 572 0.40 -33.76 -9.53
C LEU A 572 0.19 -35.02 -8.68
N GLY A 573 0.74 -35.06 -7.47
CA GLY A 573 0.71 -36.22 -6.60
C GLY A 573 2.09 -36.80 -6.27
N PRO A 574 2.14 -37.91 -5.53
CA PRO A 574 3.41 -38.51 -5.11
C PRO A 574 4.27 -38.99 -6.29
N ALA A 575 5.57 -39.17 -6.03
CA ALA A 575 6.49 -39.80 -6.97
C ALA A 575 5.98 -41.19 -7.36
N LYS A 576 6.08 -41.53 -8.65
CA LYS A 576 5.77 -42.90 -9.11
C LYS A 576 6.84 -43.83 -8.53
N LYS A 577 6.41 -44.91 -7.88
CA LYS A 577 7.30 -45.96 -7.35
C LYS A 577 8.02 -46.69 -8.48
#